data_AF-A0A7C9FMF8-F1
#
_entry.id   AF-A0A7C9FMF8-F1
#
_cell.length_a   1.000
_cell.length_b   1.000
_cell.length_c   1.000
_cell.angle_alpha   90.00
_cell.angle_beta   90.00
_cell.angle_gamma   90.00
#
_symmetry.space_group_name_H-M   'P 1'
#
loop_
_entity.id
_entity.type
_entity.pdbx_description
1 polymer ?
#
loop_
_entity_poly.entity_id
_entity_poly.type
_entity_poly.pdbx_seq_one_letter_code
_entity_poly.pdbx_strand_id
1 'polypeptide(L)'
;SKYPASFAKEVLHRFPELLEEKDRKGDTPLDEASKDDAAGFVETILETHPSPLKSSPSAWIKACEAGSLSAVRAFIRSSEFRDFCAKELDTPLHHIKLESVEKYEEFLRSDEFIEKQKNTQNKDGATPLHKAIERGDRELAQALLKADVDCAIQDKDDKTAMDLIAEKCRGDHEWLEWCKRVKIDPVLKLTYAQRSQYLLKLREVLPVVATLIAAITFQAGFTLPGGLNQNSGEAIFAKKAAFLTFLLTNAFAMFCSVLVLFCLTWSFSLESEKSVRFIHHS
;
A
#
# COMPACT_ATOMS: atom_id res chain seq x y z
N SER A 1 -32.67 -21.32 9.33
CA SER A 1 -31.45 -21.36 10.17
C SER A 1 -31.13 -22.80 10.51
N LYS A 2 -29.90 -23.24 10.26
CA LYS A 2 -29.42 -24.60 10.57
C LYS A 2 -29.37 -24.86 12.09
N TYR A 3 -29.32 -23.79 12.90
CA TYR A 3 -29.36 -23.84 14.37
C TYR A 3 -30.29 -22.74 14.92
N PRO A 4 -31.39 -23.07 15.61
CA PRO A 4 -32.29 -22.07 16.17
C PRO A 4 -31.66 -21.38 17.39
N ALA A 5 -32.01 -20.11 17.66
CA ALA A 5 -31.53 -19.37 18.82
C ALA A 5 -31.89 -20.05 20.16
N SER A 6 -32.98 -20.82 20.20
CA SER A 6 -33.36 -21.63 21.37
C SER A 6 -32.34 -22.72 21.69
N PHE A 7 -31.73 -23.32 20.67
CA PHE A 7 -30.66 -24.30 20.86
C PHE A 7 -29.42 -23.65 21.44
N ALA A 8 -29.05 -22.47 20.94
CA ALA A 8 -27.94 -21.68 21.49
C ALA A 8 -28.13 -21.41 22.98
N LYS A 9 -29.30 -20.87 23.36
CA LYS A 9 -29.61 -20.55 24.76
C LYS A 9 -29.57 -21.77 25.68
N GLU A 10 -30.06 -22.91 25.21
CA GLU A 10 -30.03 -24.15 25.99
C GLU A 10 -28.61 -24.66 26.22
N VAL A 11 -27.77 -24.66 25.18
CA VAL A 11 -26.36 -25.05 25.27
C VAL A 11 -25.60 -24.12 26.20
N LEU A 12 -25.81 -22.82 26.07
CA LEU A 12 -25.19 -21.80 26.93
C LEU A 12 -25.58 -21.95 28.40
N HIS A 13 -26.84 -22.30 28.66
CA HIS A 13 -27.33 -22.47 30.02
C HIS A 13 -26.80 -23.75 30.69
N ARG A 14 -26.71 -24.86 29.94
CA ARG A 14 -26.28 -26.15 30.49
C ARG A 14 -24.77 -26.35 30.47
N PHE A 15 -24.09 -25.82 29.47
CA PHE A 15 -22.68 -26.13 29.18
C PHE A 15 -21.91 -24.88 28.72
N PRO A 16 -21.76 -23.86 29.58
CA PRO A 16 -21.02 -22.64 29.23
C PRO A 16 -19.55 -22.92 28.89
N GLU A 17 -18.94 -23.91 29.53
CA GLU A 17 -17.53 -24.28 29.34
C GLU A 17 -17.23 -24.79 27.92
N LEU A 18 -18.22 -25.38 27.23
CA LEU A 18 -18.06 -25.87 25.87
C LEU A 18 -17.78 -24.74 24.87
N LEU A 19 -18.12 -23.49 25.18
CA LEU A 19 -17.86 -22.35 24.30
C LEU A 19 -16.37 -22.02 24.15
N GLU A 20 -15.56 -22.41 25.13
CA GLU A 20 -14.11 -22.18 25.11
C GLU A 20 -13.35 -23.41 24.62
N GLU A 21 -14.01 -24.57 24.53
CA GLU A 21 -13.42 -25.78 24.00
C GLU A 21 -13.14 -25.64 22.51
N LYS A 22 -11.97 -26.13 22.12
CA LYS A 22 -11.51 -26.11 20.73
C LYS A 22 -11.61 -27.50 20.14
N ASP A 23 -12.09 -27.55 18.90
CA ASP A 23 -12.10 -28.79 18.13
C ASP A 23 -10.67 -29.20 17.69
N ARG A 24 -10.59 -30.24 16.86
CA ARG A 24 -9.29 -30.73 16.33
C ARG A 24 -8.56 -29.75 15.42
N LYS A 25 -9.27 -28.75 14.87
CA LYS A 25 -8.72 -27.69 14.03
C LYS A 25 -8.39 -26.44 14.84
N GLY A 26 -8.71 -26.43 16.14
CA GLY A 26 -8.53 -25.27 17.02
C GLY A 26 -9.70 -24.29 16.99
N ASP A 27 -10.82 -24.66 16.36
CA ASP A 27 -12.03 -23.84 16.22
C ASP A 27 -12.92 -23.96 17.46
N THR A 28 -13.41 -22.83 17.98
CA THR A 28 -14.44 -22.80 19.02
C THR A 28 -15.84 -22.96 18.42
N PRO A 29 -16.89 -23.20 19.23
CA PRO A 29 -18.26 -23.21 18.72
C PRO A 29 -18.67 -21.90 18.04
N LEU A 30 -18.13 -20.76 18.49
CA LEU A 30 -18.37 -19.47 17.85
C LEU A 30 -17.71 -19.39 16.47
N ASP A 31 -16.49 -19.93 16.31
CA ASP A 31 -15.83 -20.00 15.00
C ASP A 31 -16.63 -20.85 14.01
N GLU A 32 -17.13 -22.01 14.44
CA GLU A 32 -17.89 -22.91 13.55
C GLU A 32 -19.26 -22.33 13.21
N ALA A 33 -19.97 -21.78 14.19
CA ALA A 33 -21.23 -21.08 13.95
C ALA A 33 -21.07 -19.89 12.98
N SER A 34 -19.93 -19.20 13.07
CA SER A 34 -19.57 -18.10 12.16
C SER A 34 -19.34 -18.59 10.73
N LYS A 35 -18.65 -19.72 10.55
CA LYS A 35 -18.47 -20.35 9.23
C LYS A 35 -19.79 -20.84 8.64
N ASP A 36 -20.67 -21.43 9.44
CA ASP A 36 -21.93 -22.05 9.02
C ASP A 36 -23.10 -21.05 8.81
N ASP A 37 -22.84 -19.74 8.87
CA ASP A 37 -23.83 -18.64 8.81
C ASP A 37 -24.97 -18.77 9.84
N ALA A 38 -24.64 -19.29 11.03
CA ALA A 38 -25.58 -19.51 12.11
C ALA A 38 -25.83 -18.21 12.91
N ALA A 39 -26.32 -17.17 12.23
CA ALA A 39 -26.50 -15.82 12.78
C ALA A 39 -27.18 -15.78 14.16
N GLY A 40 -28.29 -16.51 14.33
CA GLY A 40 -29.00 -16.52 15.61
C GLY A 40 -28.19 -17.16 16.75
N PHE A 41 -27.32 -18.11 16.45
CA PHE A 41 -26.40 -18.70 17.43
C PHE A 41 -25.28 -17.73 17.78
N VAL A 42 -24.71 -17.05 16.77
CA VAL A 42 -23.71 -15.98 16.94
C VAL A 42 -24.27 -14.84 17.80
N GLU A 43 -25.46 -14.31 17.48
CA GLU A 43 -26.12 -13.25 18.25
C GLU A 43 -26.32 -13.68 19.71
N THR A 44 -26.80 -14.90 19.93
CA THR A 44 -27.01 -15.40 21.29
C THR A 44 -25.70 -15.47 22.09
N ILE A 45 -24.61 -15.95 21.50
CA ILE A 45 -23.29 -15.98 22.18
C ILE A 45 -22.81 -14.56 22.48
N LEU A 46 -22.92 -13.64 21.52
CA LEU A 46 -22.51 -12.25 21.70
C LEU A 46 -23.28 -11.52 22.81
N GLU A 47 -24.55 -11.89 23.03
CA GLU A 47 -25.39 -11.28 24.08
C GLU A 47 -25.18 -11.90 25.47
N THR A 48 -24.80 -13.17 25.55
CA THR A 48 -24.86 -13.94 26.80
C THR A 48 -23.50 -14.28 27.39
N HIS A 49 -22.48 -14.46 26.57
CA HIS A 49 -21.16 -14.84 27.03
C HIS A 49 -20.32 -13.59 27.35
N PRO A 50 -19.57 -13.56 28.47
CA PRO A 50 -18.65 -12.47 28.75
C PRO A 50 -17.45 -12.49 27.78
N SER A 51 -17.23 -11.40 27.04
CA SER A 51 -16.07 -11.20 26.16
C SER A 51 -15.79 -12.32 25.13
N PRO A 52 -16.77 -12.72 24.30
CA PRO A 52 -16.66 -13.83 23.34
C PRO A 52 -15.58 -13.61 22.28
N LEU A 53 -15.28 -12.35 21.93
CA LEU A 53 -14.23 -12.01 20.97
C LEU A 53 -12.82 -12.18 21.56
N LYS A 54 -12.69 -12.20 22.88
CA LYS A 54 -11.40 -12.47 23.54
C LYS A 54 -11.07 -13.96 23.53
N SER A 55 -12.06 -14.83 23.69
CA SER A 55 -11.87 -16.28 23.58
C SER A 55 -11.71 -16.72 22.13
N SER A 56 -12.42 -16.06 21.21
CA SER A 56 -12.47 -16.43 19.78
C SER A 56 -12.25 -15.21 18.87
N PRO A 57 -11.04 -14.62 18.84
CA PRO A 57 -10.76 -13.40 18.07
C PRO A 57 -10.86 -13.59 16.55
N SER A 58 -10.81 -14.84 16.06
CA SER A 58 -10.89 -15.16 14.64
C SER A 58 -12.30 -15.38 14.11
N ALA A 59 -13.32 -15.48 14.97
CA ALA A 59 -14.63 -15.97 14.57
C ALA A 59 -15.29 -15.08 13.50
N TRP A 60 -15.22 -13.76 13.68
CA TRP A 60 -15.72 -12.79 12.71
C TRP A 60 -14.93 -12.77 11.40
N ILE A 61 -13.61 -13.02 11.44
CA ILE A 61 -12.77 -13.15 10.24
C ILE A 61 -13.20 -14.40 9.46
N LYS A 62 -13.42 -15.52 10.15
CA LYS A 62 -13.90 -16.76 9.53
C LYS A 62 -15.29 -16.59 8.91
N ALA A 63 -16.20 -15.85 9.55
CA ALA A 63 -17.47 -15.49 8.92
C ALA A 63 -17.27 -14.67 7.63
N CYS A 64 -16.35 -13.71 7.66
CA CYS A 64 -16.00 -12.89 6.50
C CYS A 64 -15.42 -13.72 5.35
N GLU A 65 -14.47 -14.61 5.64
CA GLU A 65 -13.81 -15.47 4.65
C GLU A 65 -14.74 -16.54 4.07
N ALA A 66 -15.72 -17.00 4.87
CA ALA A 66 -16.75 -17.94 4.43
C ALA A 66 -17.89 -17.27 3.64
N GLY A 67 -17.96 -15.94 3.63
CA GLY A 67 -19.07 -15.19 3.01
C GLY A 67 -20.39 -15.29 3.80
N SER A 68 -20.32 -15.62 5.08
CA SER A 68 -21.46 -15.79 5.99
C SER A 68 -22.04 -14.45 6.42
N LEU A 69 -22.74 -13.80 5.50
CA LEU A 69 -23.21 -12.42 5.63
C LEU A 69 -24.14 -12.20 6.84
N SER A 70 -24.98 -13.18 7.18
CA SER A 70 -25.90 -13.08 8.31
C SER A 70 -25.15 -13.08 9.63
N ALA A 71 -24.12 -13.94 9.76
CA ALA A 71 -23.22 -13.97 10.90
C ALA A 71 -22.37 -12.69 10.99
N VAL A 72 -21.85 -12.17 9.89
CA VAL A 72 -21.11 -10.89 9.88
C VAL A 72 -22.01 -9.74 10.36
N ARG A 73 -23.27 -9.70 9.90
CA ARG A 73 -24.26 -8.70 10.38
C ARG A 73 -24.54 -8.84 11.87
N ALA A 74 -24.60 -10.06 12.40
CA ALA A 74 -24.73 -10.30 13.84
C ALA A 74 -23.57 -9.68 14.63
N PHE A 75 -22.33 -9.88 14.17
CA PHE A 75 -21.17 -9.23 14.78
C PHE A 75 -21.27 -7.69 14.72
N ILE A 76 -21.60 -7.12 13.56
CA ILE A 76 -21.70 -5.65 13.39
C ILE A 76 -22.77 -5.01 14.30
N ARG A 77 -23.83 -5.73 14.66
CA ARG A 77 -24.84 -5.25 15.61
C ARG A 77 -24.36 -5.19 17.05
N SER A 78 -23.35 -5.99 17.42
CA SER A 78 -22.77 -5.98 18.76
C SER A 78 -21.90 -4.74 18.96
N SER A 79 -22.17 -3.99 20.04
CA SER A 79 -21.34 -2.84 20.42
C SER A 79 -19.92 -3.25 20.79
N GLU A 80 -19.76 -4.38 21.48
CA GLU A 80 -18.45 -4.93 21.84
C GLU A 80 -17.59 -5.19 20.58
N PHE A 81 -18.21 -5.70 19.52
CA PHE A 81 -17.51 -5.93 18.26
C PHE A 81 -17.05 -4.63 17.58
N ARG A 82 -17.87 -3.58 17.62
CA ARG A 82 -17.49 -2.26 17.08
C ARG A 82 -16.30 -1.69 17.83
N ASP A 83 -16.30 -1.80 19.16
CA ASP A 83 -15.19 -1.36 20.00
C ASP A 83 -13.92 -2.18 19.75
N PHE A 84 -14.08 -3.49 19.55
CA PHE A 84 -12.98 -4.37 19.16
C PHE A 84 -12.34 -3.94 17.83
N CYS A 85 -13.15 -3.68 16.79
CA CYS A 85 -12.67 -3.22 15.49
C CYS A 85 -11.91 -1.88 15.59
N ALA A 86 -12.44 -0.94 16.38
CA ALA A 86 -11.82 0.36 16.60
C ALA A 86 -10.46 0.23 17.30
N LYS A 87 -10.34 -0.69 18.26
CA LYS A 87 -9.09 -0.96 18.99
C LYS A 87 -8.05 -1.68 18.14
N GLU A 88 -8.46 -2.71 17.41
CA GLU A 88 -7.55 -3.51 16.62
C GLU A 88 -7.18 -2.85 15.28
N LEU A 89 -7.85 -1.75 14.91
CA LEU A 89 -7.74 -1.14 13.58
C LEU A 89 -7.92 -2.22 12.52
N ASP A 90 -8.99 -2.99 12.62
CA ASP A 90 -9.32 -4.01 11.63
C ASP A 90 -10.83 -4.12 11.54
N THR A 91 -11.33 -4.35 10.33
CA THR A 91 -12.77 -4.24 10.05
C THR A 91 -13.23 -5.36 9.14
N PRO A 92 -14.52 -5.73 9.16
CA PRO A 92 -15.06 -6.73 8.24
C PRO A 92 -14.73 -6.45 6.77
N LEU A 93 -14.66 -5.18 6.36
CA LEU A 93 -14.33 -4.79 4.98
C LEU A 93 -12.90 -5.19 4.55
N HIS A 94 -11.96 -5.35 5.47
CA HIS A 94 -10.63 -5.85 5.14
C HIS A 94 -10.63 -7.34 4.79
N HIS A 95 -11.64 -8.10 5.26
CA HIS A 95 -11.64 -9.56 5.22
C HIS A 95 -12.75 -10.19 4.40
N ILE A 96 -13.87 -9.50 4.22
CA ILE A 96 -15.10 -10.02 3.63
C ILE A 96 -14.87 -10.60 2.23
N LYS A 97 -15.41 -11.80 2.00
CA LYS A 97 -15.38 -12.49 0.72
C LYS A 97 -16.79 -12.86 0.29
N LEU A 98 -17.27 -12.28 -0.80
CA LEU A 98 -18.58 -12.54 -1.40
C LEU A 98 -18.43 -12.92 -2.86
N GLU A 99 -19.46 -13.55 -3.41
CA GLU A 99 -19.42 -14.16 -4.74
C GLU A 99 -19.66 -13.17 -5.89
N SER A 100 -20.21 -11.98 -5.60
CA SER A 100 -20.60 -11.03 -6.64
C SER A 100 -20.54 -9.58 -6.19
N VAL A 101 -20.42 -8.67 -7.16
CA VAL A 101 -20.41 -7.22 -6.95
C VAL A 101 -21.70 -6.77 -6.27
N GLU A 102 -22.85 -7.34 -6.66
CA GLU A 102 -24.16 -6.97 -6.11
C GLU A 102 -24.25 -7.29 -4.62
N LYS A 103 -23.72 -8.44 -4.17
CA LYS A 103 -23.67 -8.81 -2.75
C LYS A 103 -22.77 -7.84 -1.97
N TYR A 104 -21.63 -7.44 -2.54
CA TYR A 104 -20.76 -6.43 -1.93
C TYR A 104 -21.42 -5.07 -1.83
N GLU A 105 -22.06 -4.62 -2.89
CA GLU A 105 -22.77 -3.34 -2.90
C GLU A 105 -23.97 -3.33 -1.94
N GLU A 106 -24.69 -4.46 -1.82
CA GLU A 106 -25.74 -4.62 -0.79
C GLU A 106 -25.13 -4.49 0.61
N PHE A 107 -24.02 -5.19 0.87
CA PHE A 107 -23.35 -5.14 2.16
C PHE A 107 -22.86 -3.72 2.52
N LEU A 108 -22.23 -3.03 1.57
CA LEU A 108 -21.76 -1.65 1.75
C LEU A 108 -22.89 -0.66 2.05
N ARG A 109 -24.09 -0.87 1.49
CA ARG A 109 -25.29 -0.05 1.75
C ARG A 109 -26.07 -0.48 2.98
N SER A 110 -25.75 -1.62 3.58
CA SER A 110 -26.61 -2.24 4.60
C SER A 110 -26.45 -1.64 6.01
N ASP A 111 -25.31 -1.02 6.32
CA ASP A 111 -25.03 -0.50 7.66
C ASP A 111 -24.15 0.76 7.61
N GLU A 112 -24.55 1.81 8.34
CA GLU A 112 -23.79 3.06 8.48
C GLU A 112 -22.39 2.83 9.08
N PHE A 113 -22.24 1.82 9.95
CA PHE A 113 -20.94 1.41 10.47
C PHE A 113 -20.00 1.01 9.34
N ILE A 114 -20.47 0.23 8.37
CA ILE A 114 -19.65 -0.24 7.25
C ILE A 114 -19.30 0.91 6.32
N GLU A 115 -20.26 1.78 6.02
CA GLU A 115 -20.04 2.96 5.17
C GLU A 115 -18.93 3.87 5.72
N LYS A 116 -18.91 4.10 7.04
CA LYS A 116 -17.89 4.91 7.71
C LYS A 116 -16.49 4.26 7.72
N GLN A 117 -16.41 2.94 7.55
CA GLN A 117 -15.15 2.19 7.66
C GLN A 117 -14.49 1.87 6.31
N LYS A 118 -15.06 2.33 5.19
CA LYS A 118 -14.54 2.05 3.83
C LYS A 118 -13.12 2.57 3.55
N ASN A 119 -12.69 3.58 4.31
CA ASN A 119 -11.35 4.20 4.22
C ASN A 119 -10.47 3.91 5.44
N THR A 120 -10.93 3.10 6.40
CA THR A 120 -10.17 2.80 7.61
C THR A 120 -8.88 2.07 7.25
N GLN A 121 -7.75 2.57 7.73
CA GLN A 121 -6.48 1.88 7.58
C GLN A 121 -6.32 0.85 8.68
N ASN A 122 -5.91 -0.36 8.31
CA ASN A 122 -5.59 -1.37 9.28
C ASN A 122 -4.23 -1.12 9.95
N LYS A 123 -3.79 -2.04 10.82
CA LYS A 123 -2.44 -1.98 11.42
C LYS A 123 -1.31 -1.87 10.41
N ASP A 124 -1.49 -2.29 9.15
CA ASP A 124 -0.51 -2.19 8.06
C ASP A 124 -0.65 -0.90 7.22
N GLY A 125 -1.50 0.03 7.64
CA GLY A 125 -1.83 1.21 6.84
C GLY A 125 -2.75 0.88 5.65
N ALA A 126 -3.10 -0.38 5.43
CA ALA A 126 -3.87 -0.80 4.27
C ALA A 126 -5.36 -0.51 4.49
N THR A 127 -6.00 0.12 3.50
CA THR A 127 -7.47 0.25 3.48
C THR A 127 -8.13 -1.03 2.98
N PRO A 128 -9.47 -1.20 3.13
CA PRO A 128 -10.19 -2.32 2.50
C PRO A 128 -9.93 -2.47 1.01
N LEU A 129 -9.79 -1.34 0.29
CA LEU A 129 -9.48 -1.36 -1.14
C LEU A 129 -8.09 -1.95 -1.41
N HIS A 130 -7.08 -1.62 -0.60
CA HIS A 130 -5.75 -2.22 -0.72
C HIS A 130 -5.82 -3.74 -0.56
N LYS A 131 -6.53 -4.24 0.46
CA LYS A 131 -6.69 -5.67 0.72
C LYS A 131 -7.47 -6.40 -0.38
N ALA A 132 -8.50 -5.78 -0.94
CA ALA A 132 -9.22 -6.33 -2.09
C ALA A 132 -8.27 -6.57 -3.29
N ILE A 133 -7.45 -5.56 -3.63
CA ILE A 133 -6.50 -5.64 -4.75
C ILE A 133 -5.39 -6.67 -4.48
N GLU A 134 -4.82 -6.67 -3.26
CA GLU A 134 -3.77 -7.61 -2.85
C GLU A 134 -4.22 -9.07 -3.05
N ARG A 135 -5.44 -9.38 -2.59
CA ARG A 135 -6.07 -10.71 -2.66
C ARG A 135 -6.51 -11.12 -4.05
N GLY A 136 -6.62 -10.18 -4.99
CA GLY A 136 -7.16 -10.48 -6.32
C GLY A 136 -8.68 -10.33 -6.43
N ASP A 137 -9.36 -9.79 -5.41
CA ASP A 137 -10.81 -9.66 -5.35
C ASP A 137 -11.27 -8.43 -6.14
N ARG A 138 -11.51 -8.65 -7.43
CA ARG A 138 -11.89 -7.60 -8.38
C ARG A 138 -13.32 -7.12 -8.13
N GLU A 139 -14.18 -8.00 -7.65
CA GLU A 139 -15.57 -7.74 -7.32
C GLU A 139 -15.69 -6.78 -6.14
N LEU A 140 -14.97 -7.03 -5.04
CA LEU A 140 -14.90 -6.12 -3.90
C LEU A 140 -14.24 -4.79 -4.29
N ALA A 141 -13.13 -4.83 -5.02
CA ALA A 141 -12.45 -3.63 -5.48
C ALA A 141 -13.39 -2.75 -6.33
N GLN A 142 -14.17 -3.36 -7.23
CA GLN A 142 -15.15 -2.66 -8.05
C GLN A 142 -16.28 -2.06 -7.20
N ALA A 143 -16.80 -2.80 -6.22
CA ALA A 143 -17.85 -2.30 -5.33
C ALA A 143 -17.37 -1.11 -4.49
N LEU A 144 -16.15 -1.19 -3.94
CA LEU A 144 -15.54 -0.11 -3.15
C LEU A 144 -15.27 1.14 -4.00
N LEU A 145 -14.75 0.98 -5.22
CA LEU A 145 -14.49 2.11 -6.12
C LEU A 145 -15.76 2.86 -6.53
N LYS A 146 -16.90 2.16 -6.61
CA LYS A 146 -18.22 2.79 -6.79
C LYS A 146 -18.74 3.49 -5.53
N ALA A 147 -18.21 3.16 -4.36
CA ALA A 147 -18.64 3.66 -3.06
C ALA A 147 -17.90 4.93 -2.61
N ASP A 148 -17.29 5.68 -3.52
CA ASP A 148 -16.59 6.96 -3.25
C ASP A 148 -15.56 6.82 -2.13
N VAL A 149 -14.65 5.86 -2.29
CA VAL A 149 -13.51 5.62 -1.40
C VAL A 149 -12.34 6.54 -1.74
N ASP A 150 -11.56 6.90 -0.72
CA ASP A 150 -10.36 7.71 -0.91
C ASP A 150 -9.22 6.84 -1.45
N CYS A 151 -8.92 7.03 -2.74
CA CYS A 151 -7.86 6.30 -3.44
C CYS A 151 -6.47 6.93 -3.25
N ALA A 152 -6.35 8.04 -2.51
CA ALA A 152 -5.09 8.72 -2.25
C ALA A 152 -4.39 8.23 -0.97
N ILE A 153 -5.11 7.50 -0.11
CA ILE A 153 -4.54 6.91 1.11
C ILE A 153 -3.42 5.95 0.73
N GLN A 154 -2.30 6.05 1.43
CA GLN A 154 -1.12 5.21 1.27
C GLN A 154 -1.05 4.17 2.39
N ASP A 155 -0.65 2.95 2.05
CA ASP A 155 -0.26 1.94 3.04
C ASP A 155 1.12 2.22 3.65
N LYS A 156 1.61 1.33 4.52
CA LYS A 156 2.95 1.44 5.13
C LYS A 156 4.12 1.43 4.14
N ASP A 157 3.92 0.93 2.93
CA ASP A 157 4.92 0.91 1.87
C ASP A 157 4.82 2.16 0.97
N ASP A 158 4.09 3.18 1.43
CA ASP A 158 3.76 4.42 0.71
C ASP A 158 2.98 4.18 -0.60
N LYS A 159 2.34 3.02 -0.75
CA LYS A 159 1.58 2.67 -1.96
C LYS A 159 0.12 3.04 -1.80
N THR A 160 -0.45 3.67 -2.82
CA THR A 160 -1.90 3.83 -2.93
C THR A 160 -2.54 2.59 -3.54
N ALA A 161 -3.85 2.42 -3.38
CA ALA A 161 -4.61 1.36 -4.04
C ALA A 161 -4.39 1.34 -5.56
N MET A 162 -4.28 2.53 -6.18
CA MET A 162 -3.98 2.65 -7.60
C MET A 162 -2.57 2.16 -7.98
N ASP A 163 -1.59 2.30 -7.08
CA ASP A 163 -0.24 1.78 -7.31
C ASP A 163 -0.24 0.25 -7.26
N LEU A 164 -1.01 -0.36 -6.35
CA LEU A 164 -1.20 -1.82 -6.31
C LEU A 164 -1.89 -2.35 -7.58
N ILE A 165 -2.92 -1.65 -8.08
CA ILE A 165 -3.57 -2.00 -9.36
C ILE A 165 -2.55 -1.95 -10.51
N ALA A 166 -1.73 -0.89 -10.57
CA ALA A 166 -0.70 -0.75 -11.59
C ALA A 166 0.34 -1.87 -11.53
N GLU A 167 0.73 -2.33 -10.34
CA GLU A 167 1.62 -3.49 -10.16
C GLU A 167 0.98 -4.80 -10.64
N LYS A 168 -0.28 -5.06 -10.27
CA LYS A 168 -1.03 -6.25 -10.72
C LYS A 168 -1.17 -6.31 -12.24
N CYS A 169 -1.45 -5.18 -12.89
CA CYS A 169 -1.52 -5.07 -14.36
C CYS A 169 -0.21 -5.43 -15.09
N ARG A 170 0.96 -5.40 -14.42
CA ARG A 170 2.23 -5.82 -15.03
C ARG A 170 2.36 -7.34 -15.10
N GLY A 171 1.77 -8.05 -14.14
CA GLY A 171 1.84 -9.51 -14.05
C GLY A 171 0.62 -10.22 -14.62
N ASP A 172 -0.52 -9.55 -14.73
CA ASP A 172 -1.81 -10.15 -15.07
C ASP A 172 -2.60 -9.29 -16.07
N HIS A 173 -2.82 -9.84 -17.27
CA HIS A 173 -3.58 -9.19 -18.33
C HIS A 173 -5.07 -9.03 -17.98
N GLU A 174 -5.61 -9.91 -17.12
CA GLU A 174 -7.01 -9.82 -16.75
C GLU A 174 -7.30 -8.58 -15.89
N TRP A 175 -6.35 -8.14 -15.06
CA TRP A 175 -6.44 -6.88 -14.31
C TRP A 175 -6.48 -5.68 -15.27
N LEU A 176 -5.69 -5.70 -16.34
CA LEU A 176 -5.72 -4.65 -17.36
C LEU A 176 -7.08 -4.59 -18.07
N GLU A 177 -7.64 -5.75 -18.43
CA GLU A 177 -8.98 -5.82 -19.02
C GLU A 177 -10.08 -5.38 -18.05
N TRP A 178 -9.96 -5.76 -16.78
CA TRP A 178 -10.88 -5.30 -15.74
C TRP A 178 -10.83 -3.77 -15.58
N CYS A 179 -9.64 -3.16 -15.51
CA CYS A 179 -9.50 -1.70 -15.44
C CYS A 179 -10.17 -1.00 -16.62
N LYS A 180 -10.00 -1.52 -17.85
CA LYS A 180 -10.67 -1.00 -19.06
C LYS A 180 -12.19 -1.08 -18.93
N ARG A 181 -12.74 -2.20 -18.43
CA ARG A 181 -14.19 -2.37 -18.21
C ARG A 181 -14.74 -1.39 -17.18
N VAL A 182 -14.03 -1.19 -16.08
CA VAL A 182 -14.44 -0.28 -14.98
C VAL A 182 -14.11 1.19 -15.31
N LYS A 183 -13.45 1.46 -16.45
CA LYS A 183 -12.99 2.80 -16.88
C LYS A 183 -12.07 3.47 -15.87
N ILE A 184 -11.25 2.66 -15.21
CA ILE A 184 -10.15 3.12 -14.39
C ILE A 184 -8.94 3.21 -15.32
N ASP A 185 -8.26 4.35 -15.34
CA ASP A 185 -7.02 4.50 -16.10
C ASP A 185 -5.82 4.12 -15.21
N PRO A 186 -5.35 2.86 -15.22
CA PRO A 186 -4.13 2.48 -14.50
C PRO A 186 -2.90 3.14 -15.13
N VAL A 187 -3.02 3.59 -16.38
CA VAL A 187 -1.89 4.00 -17.24
C VAL A 187 -1.32 5.37 -16.88
N LEU A 188 -2.14 6.29 -16.38
CA LEU A 188 -1.70 7.64 -16.01
C LEU A 188 -0.67 7.62 -14.86
N LYS A 189 -0.77 6.63 -13.97
CA LYS A 189 0.26 6.35 -12.96
C LYS A 189 1.28 5.29 -13.39
N LEU A 190 1.01 4.37 -14.32
CA LEU A 190 2.04 3.43 -14.84
C LEU A 190 3.25 4.18 -15.42
N THR A 191 3.02 5.23 -16.21
CA THR A 191 4.09 6.10 -16.71
C THR A 191 4.76 6.89 -15.58
N TYR A 192 4.01 7.38 -14.59
CA TYR A 192 4.58 8.10 -13.44
C TYR A 192 5.43 7.19 -12.52
N ALA A 193 4.96 5.99 -12.19
CA ALA A 193 5.65 5.03 -11.33
C ALA A 193 6.90 4.46 -12.00
N GLN A 194 6.84 4.13 -13.29
CA GLN A 194 8.04 3.75 -14.06
C GLN A 194 9.02 4.92 -14.16
N ARG A 195 8.53 6.14 -14.44
CA ARG A 195 9.36 7.35 -14.48
C ARG A 195 9.98 7.64 -13.12
N SER A 196 9.27 7.46 -12.02
CA SER A 196 9.78 7.63 -10.66
C SER A 196 10.91 6.64 -10.37
N GLN A 197 10.69 5.34 -10.62
CA GLN A 197 11.75 4.33 -10.47
C GLN A 197 12.98 4.61 -11.32
N TYR A 198 12.78 5.08 -12.56
CA TYR A 198 13.88 5.46 -13.44
C TYR A 198 14.61 6.71 -12.96
N LEU A 199 13.89 7.74 -12.51
CA LEU A 199 14.48 8.96 -11.96
C LEU A 199 15.23 8.70 -10.66
N LEU A 200 14.74 7.81 -9.80
CA LEU A 200 15.44 7.39 -8.58
C LEU A 200 16.75 6.67 -8.91
N LYS A 201 16.73 5.73 -9.86
CA LYS A 201 17.97 5.09 -10.36
C LYS A 201 18.94 6.10 -10.97
N LEU A 202 18.45 7.06 -11.74
CA LEU A 202 19.29 8.14 -12.28
C LEU A 202 19.87 9.00 -11.18
N ARG A 203 19.15 9.26 -10.09
CA ARG A 203 19.66 10.03 -8.95
C ARG A 203 20.83 9.37 -8.24
N GLU A 204 20.90 8.03 -8.25
CA GLU A 204 22.04 7.30 -7.69
C GLU A 204 23.24 7.30 -8.65
N VAL A 205 23.00 7.15 -9.95
CA VAL A 205 24.07 6.99 -10.95
C VAL A 205 24.63 8.33 -11.44
N LEU A 206 23.79 9.35 -11.63
CA LEU A 206 24.16 10.64 -12.24
C LEU A 206 25.19 11.44 -11.42
N PRO A 207 25.15 11.51 -10.07
CA PRO A 207 26.20 12.15 -9.28
C PRO A 207 27.56 11.46 -9.45
N VAL A 208 27.57 10.13 -9.52
CA VAL A 208 28.81 9.34 -9.70
C VAL A 208 29.44 9.69 -11.05
N VAL A 209 28.64 9.66 -12.11
CA VAL A 209 29.09 10.01 -13.47
C VAL A 209 29.56 11.47 -13.54
N ALA A 210 28.80 12.41 -12.98
CA ALA A 210 29.15 13.83 -12.98
C ALA A 210 30.45 14.10 -12.21
N THR A 211 30.64 13.46 -11.06
CA THR A 211 31.88 13.56 -10.26
C THR A 211 33.08 13.02 -11.04
N LEU A 212 32.92 11.90 -11.74
CA LEU A 212 33.96 11.31 -12.58
C LEU A 212 34.36 12.24 -13.74
N ILE A 213 33.39 12.83 -14.45
CA ILE A 213 33.65 13.78 -15.54
C ILE A 213 34.35 15.04 -15.01
N ALA A 214 33.90 15.57 -13.87
CA ALA A 214 34.54 16.72 -13.23
C ALA A 214 36.00 16.42 -12.84
N ALA A 215 36.28 15.24 -12.28
CA ALA A 215 37.64 14.83 -11.91
C ALA A 215 38.56 14.67 -13.13
N ILE A 216 38.09 14.00 -14.19
CA ILE A 216 38.86 13.80 -15.42
C ILE A 216 39.17 15.14 -16.09
N THR A 217 38.17 16.03 -16.20
CA THR A 217 38.35 17.35 -16.84
C THR A 217 39.23 18.29 -16.01
N PHE A 218 39.14 18.22 -14.67
CA PHE A 218 40.05 18.93 -13.76
C PHE A 218 41.49 18.46 -13.93
N GLN A 219 41.72 17.14 -13.94
CA GLN A 219 43.05 16.56 -14.16
C GLN A 219 43.62 16.94 -15.53
N ALA A 220 42.78 16.91 -16.57
CA ALA A 220 43.14 17.31 -17.94
C ALA A 220 43.60 18.78 -18.03
N GLY A 221 43.13 19.65 -17.13
CA GLY A 221 43.59 21.04 -17.02
C GLY A 221 45.05 21.17 -16.57
N PHE A 222 45.56 20.24 -15.76
CA PHE A 222 46.95 20.23 -15.29
C PHE A 222 47.88 19.40 -16.19
N THR A 223 47.35 18.37 -16.85
CA THR A 223 48.10 17.53 -17.80
C THR A 223 47.99 18.11 -19.22
N LEU A 224 48.54 19.31 -19.41
CA LEU A 224 48.44 20.03 -20.69
C LEU A 224 49.09 19.21 -21.82
N PRO A 225 48.36 18.90 -22.91
CA PRO A 225 48.92 18.18 -24.05
C PRO A 225 50.03 19.03 -24.69
N GLY A 226 51.24 18.47 -24.73
CA GLY A 226 52.45 19.14 -25.21
C GLY A 226 53.39 19.65 -24.12
N GLY A 227 52.99 19.64 -22.86
CA GLY A 227 53.83 20.05 -21.73
C GLY A 227 54.13 21.56 -21.69
N LEU A 228 54.92 21.95 -20.69
CA LEU A 228 55.37 23.32 -20.49
C LEU A 228 56.77 23.49 -21.07
N ASN A 229 57.03 24.67 -21.65
CA ASN A 229 58.35 25.04 -22.11
C ASN A 229 59.27 25.24 -20.89
N GLN A 230 60.38 24.50 -20.82
CA GLN A 230 61.27 24.47 -19.66
C GLN A 230 61.92 25.83 -19.34
N ASN A 231 61.99 26.74 -20.32
CA ASN A 231 62.63 28.04 -20.17
C ASN A 231 61.66 29.19 -19.87
N SER A 232 60.38 29.08 -20.26
CA SER A 232 59.40 30.17 -20.13
C SER A 232 58.18 29.82 -19.28
N GLY A 233 57.97 28.54 -18.96
CA GLY A 233 56.79 28.07 -18.23
C GLY A 233 55.49 28.13 -19.05
N GLU A 234 55.55 28.51 -20.33
CA GLU A 234 54.37 28.61 -21.20
C GLU A 234 54.00 27.25 -21.82
N ALA A 235 52.71 27.03 -22.08
CA ALA A 235 52.26 25.82 -22.77
C ALA A 235 52.71 25.80 -24.23
N ILE A 236 53.41 24.73 -24.64
CA ILE A 236 54.10 24.62 -25.94
C ILE A 236 53.14 24.78 -27.14
N PHE A 237 51.87 24.38 -26.97
CA PHE A 237 50.83 24.48 -28.02
C PHE A 237 49.79 25.58 -27.78
N ALA A 238 50.05 26.56 -26.90
CA ALA A 238 49.09 27.61 -26.53
C ALA A 238 48.44 28.34 -27.73
N LYS A 239 49.18 28.52 -28.84
CA LYS A 239 48.71 29.23 -30.04
C LYS A 239 48.01 28.31 -31.07
N LYS A 240 47.96 26.99 -30.85
CA LYS A 240 47.28 26.07 -31.75
C LYS A 240 45.79 26.04 -31.45
N ALA A 241 44.98 26.20 -32.50
CA ALA A 241 43.52 26.13 -32.39
C ALA A 241 43.04 24.85 -31.68
N ALA A 242 43.64 23.70 -31.98
CA ALA A 242 43.29 22.42 -31.35
C ALA A 242 43.48 22.41 -29.82
N PHE A 243 44.50 23.11 -29.31
CA PHE A 243 44.75 23.22 -27.87
C PHE A 243 43.72 24.13 -27.19
N LEU A 244 43.41 25.27 -27.81
CA LEU A 244 42.39 26.18 -27.30
C LEU A 244 40.99 25.53 -27.28
N THR A 245 40.65 24.79 -28.34
CA THR A 245 39.38 24.03 -28.39
C THR A 245 39.32 22.98 -27.28
N PHE A 246 40.39 22.22 -27.05
CA PHE A 246 40.47 21.23 -25.96
C PHE A 246 40.28 21.86 -24.58
N LEU A 247 40.90 23.00 -24.32
CA LEU A 247 40.83 23.67 -23.02
C LEU A 247 39.42 24.23 -22.77
N LEU A 248 38.81 24.83 -23.80
CA LEU A 248 37.45 25.36 -23.71
C LEU A 248 36.41 24.25 -23.52
N THR A 249 36.53 23.12 -24.24
CA THR A 249 35.58 22.01 -24.08
C THR A 249 35.70 21.34 -22.72
N ASN A 250 36.90 21.16 -22.19
CA ASN A 250 37.10 20.62 -20.83
C ASN A 250 36.57 21.57 -19.75
N ALA A 251 36.79 22.88 -19.89
CA ALA A 251 36.24 23.87 -18.96
C ALA A 251 34.71 23.87 -18.97
N PHE A 252 34.09 23.78 -20.17
CA PHE A 252 32.64 23.70 -20.29
C PHE A 252 32.08 22.40 -19.70
N ALA A 253 32.72 21.26 -19.97
CA ALA A 253 32.32 19.96 -19.40
C ALA A 253 32.42 19.95 -17.87
N MET A 254 33.47 20.56 -17.31
CA MET A 254 33.62 20.71 -15.85
C MET A 254 32.50 21.58 -15.27
N PHE A 255 32.21 22.73 -15.89
CA PHE A 255 31.14 23.63 -15.45
C PHE A 255 29.77 22.96 -15.48
N CYS A 256 29.42 22.28 -16.58
CA CYS A 256 28.18 21.52 -16.68
C CYS A 256 28.09 20.41 -15.62
N SER A 257 29.19 19.69 -15.36
CA SER A 257 29.22 18.61 -14.36
C SER A 257 28.99 19.13 -12.94
N VAL A 258 29.60 20.27 -12.59
CA VAL A 258 29.40 20.91 -11.28
C VAL A 258 27.98 21.45 -11.13
N LEU A 259 27.39 22.03 -12.18
CA LEU A 259 25.99 22.45 -12.16
C LEU A 259 25.04 21.27 -11.94
N VAL A 260 25.28 20.12 -12.58
CA VAL A 260 24.48 18.90 -12.37
C VAL A 260 24.57 18.46 -10.91
N LEU A 261 25.77 18.41 -10.32
CA LEU A 261 25.96 18.08 -8.91
C LEU A 261 25.25 19.07 -7.99
N PHE A 262 25.33 20.37 -8.27
CA PHE A 262 24.64 21.41 -7.51
C PHE A 262 23.11 21.20 -7.54
N CYS A 263 22.53 21.03 -8.74
CA CYS A 263 21.11 20.77 -8.91
C CYS A 263 20.65 19.50 -8.18
N LEU A 264 21.42 18.41 -8.24
CA LEU A 264 21.10 17.15 -7.56
C LEU A 264 21.20 17.29 -6.03
N THR A 265 22.20 18.01 -5.53
CA THR A 265 22.37 18.27 -4.09
C THR A 265 21.23 19.13 -3.57
N TRP A 266 20.85 20.18 -4.31
CA TRP A 266 19.70 21.02 -4.00
C TRP A 266 18.39 20.22 -4.02
N SER A 267 18.21 19.36 -5.03
CA SER A 267 17.08 18.44 -5.10
C SER A 267 17.00 17.51 -3.89
N PHE A 268 18.13 17.03 -3.39
CA PHE A 268 18.18 16.18 -2.19
C PHE A 268 17.82 16.96 -0.93
N SER A 269 18.32 18.19 -0.80
CA SER A 269 18.03 19.05 0.34
C SER A 269 16.55 19.44 0.43
N LEU A 270 15.90 19.72 -0.70
CA LEU A 270 14.47 20.05 -0.76
C LEU A 270 13.56 18.91 -0.28
N GLU A 271 13.95 17.67 -0.52
CA GLU A 271 13.16 16.50 -0.14
C GLU A 271 13.32 16.18 1.36
N SER A 272 14.52 16.36 1.90
CA SER A 272 14.77 16.35 3.34
C SER A 272 13.89 17.36 4.07
N GLU A 273 13.71 18.55 3.51
CA GLU A 273 12.90 19.60 4.13
C GLU A 273 11.40 19.24 4.18
N LYS A 274 10.88 18.55 3.14
CA LYS A 274 9.51 18.02 3.16
C LYS A 274 9.35 16.92 4.21
N SER A 275 10.29 15.98 4.28
CA SER A 275 10.25 14.90 5.28
C SER A 275 10.30 15.42 6.72
N VAL A 276 11.07 16.48 6.99
CA VAL A 276 11.16 17.11 8.32
C VAL A 276 9.90 17.91 8.65
N ARG A 277 9.28 18.59 7.68
CA ARG A 277 8.00 19.27 7.90
C ARG A 277 6.84 18.30 8.19
N PHE A 278 6.85 17.09 7.62
CA PHE A 278 5.86 16.05 7.96
C PHE A 278 6.01 15.57 9.41
N ILE A 279 7.24 15.48 9.94
CA ILE A 279 7.49 15.08 11.35
C ILE A 279 7.07 16.17 12.35
N HIS A 280 7.09 17.44 11.95
CA HIS A 280 6.65 18.55 12.81
C HIS A 280 5.14 18.84 12.77
N HIS A 281 4.39 18.20 11.86
CA HIS A 281 2.94 18.37 11.72
C HIS A 281 2.10 17.13 12.06
N SER A 282 2.73 16.04 12.53
CA SER A 282 2.11 14.91 13.23
C SER A 282 2.13 15.12 14.73
#